data_AF-A0A938TWW1-F1
#
_entry.id   AF-A0A938TWW1-F1
#
_cell.length_a   1.000
_cell.length_b   1.000
_cell.length_c   1.000
_cell.angle_alpha   90.00
_cell.angle_beta   90.00
_cell.angle_gamma   90.00
#
_symmetry.space_group_name_H-M   'P 1'
#
loop_
_entity.id
_entity.type
_entity.pdbx_description
1 polymer ?
#
loop_
_entity_poly.entity_id
_entity_poly.type
_entity_poly.pdbx_seq_one_letter_code
_entity_poly.pdbx_strand_id
1 'polypeptide(L)'
;MFTDKIELKDFEKQGPEYQDLLRRVLAIQADCEIGGPNLYIRDMLPNAPTKLDQLIVARTAAEELDHYRKIAKLAGDMGVDVSYVLSRSNQDRYVEAFRGKIQTWEDYAVFGALIDRVGRFQLEEFIGCTYLPLARLVEDPDMIREEEGHVDFGVNALSEMAAKGGESKERAQNAVDYWYVKGLDMFGNSKSYRSERYMHWGLKRRPNAVARAQYKEEIDTLLTKLGLTIPDPNKGRLYT
;
A
#
# COMPACT_ATOMS: atom_id res chain seq x y z
N MET A 1 24.11 -11.58 -5.41
CA MET A 1 22.97 -10.68 -5.57
C MET A 1 23.18 -9.94 -6.88
N PHE A 2 22.16 -9.89 -7.74
CA PHE A 2 22.22 -9.21 -9.03
C PHE A 2 22.21 -7.69 -8.81
N THR A 3 23.07 -6.97 -9.52
CA THR A 3 23.29 -5.53 -9.30
C THR A 3 23.26 -4.70 -10.57
N ASP A 4 23.13 -5.34 -11.74
CA ASP A 4 23.16 -4.63 -13.02
C ASP A 4 21.95 -3.68 -13.12
N LYS A 5 22.20 -2.51 -13.69
CA LYS A 5 21.17 -1.49 -13.91
C LYS A 5 20.58 -1.65 -15.29
N ILE A 6 19.29 -1.99 -15.32
CA ILE A 6 18.55 -2.38 -16.51
C ILE A 6 17.67 -1.21 -16.94
N GLU A 7 17.92 -0.71 -18.15
CA GLU A 7 17.04 0.23 -18.84
C GLU A 7 15.96 -0.51 -19.64
N LEU A 8 14.90 0.20 -20.02
CA LEU A 8 13.78 -0.37 -20.79
C LEU A 8 14.25 -1.16 -22.03
N LYS A 9 15.19 -0.60 -22.80
CA LYS A 9 15.75 -1.22 -24.02
C LYS A 9 16.49 -2.55 -23.78
N ASP A 10 16.87 -2.82 -22.53
CA ASP A 10 17.63 -3.99 -22.12
C ASP A 10 16.78 -5.00 -21.32
N PHE A 11 15.50 -4.70 -21.08
CA PHE A 11 14.57 -5.56 -20.35
C PHE A 11 14.39 -6.94 -21.01
N GLU A 12 14.12 -6.97 -22.32
CA GLU A 12 13.89 -8.23 -23.07
C GLU A 12 15.15 -9.11 -23.17
N LYS A 13 16.33 -8.56 -22.84
CA LYS A 13 17.60 -9.33 -22.77
C LYS A 13 17.78 -10.06 -21.43
N GLN A 14 16.98 -9.74 -20.42
CA GLN A 14 17.08 -10.36 -19.09
C GLN A 14 16.50 -11.78 -19.11
N GLY A 15 16.99 -12.61 -18.19
CA GLY A 15 16.50 -13.98 -18.04
C GLY A 15 14.99 -14.05 -17.70
N PRO A 16 14.32 -15.17 -18.02
CA PRO A 16 12.86 -15.31 -17.89
C PRO A 16 12.35 -15.07 -16.47
N GLU A 17 13.12 -15.46 -15.44
CA GLU A 17 12.73 -15.24 -14.04
C GLU A 17 12.70 -13.74 -13.67
N TYR A 18 13.70 -12.97 -14.10
CA TYR A 18 13.72 -11.51 -13.88
C TYR A 18 12.50 -10.84 -14.52
N GLN A 19 12.21 -11.24 -15.77
CA GLN A 19 11.07 -10.71 -16.51
C GLN A 19 9.76 -11.05 -15.82
N ASP A 20 9.51 -12.31 -15.46
CA ASP A 20 8.27 -12.74 -14.79
C ASP A 20 8.06 -11.99 -13.45
N LEU A 21 9.11 -11.90 -12.64
CA LEU A 21 9.07 -11.20 -11.37
C LEU A 21 8.73 -9.72 -11.53
N LEU A 22 9.39 -9.02 -12.47
CA LEU A 22 9.12 -7.60 -12.69
C LEU A 22 7.71 -7.37 -13.26
N ARG A 23 7.26 -8.18 -14.22
CA ARG A 23 5.88 -8.11 -14.75
C ARG A 23 4.86 -8.27 -13.62
N ARG A 24 5.14 -9.18 -12.68
CA ARG A 24 4.29 -9.40 -11.50
C ARG A 24 4.31 -8.24 -10.51
N VAL A 25 5.45 -7.61 -10.27
CA VAL A 25 5.54 -6.41 -9.44
C VAL A 25 4.62 -5.32 -9.98
N LEU A 26 4.73 -5.01 -11.28
CA LEU A 26 3.92 -3.98 -11.92
C LEU A 26 2.42 -4.31 -11.90
N ALA A 27 2.07 -5.58 -12.13
CA ALA A 27 0.68 -6.03 -12.07
C ALA A 27 0.07 -5.91 -10.68
N ILE A 28 0.84 -6.23 -9.62
CA ILE A 28 0.37 -6.10 -8.24
C ILE A 28 0.26 -4.62 -7.88
N GLN A 29 1.26 -3.80 -8.19
CA GLN A 29 1.22 -2.36 -7.87
C GLN A 29 0.02 -1.70 -8.57
N ALA A 30 -0.18 -1.96 -9.86
CA ALA A 30 -1.34 -1.44 -10.60
C ALA A 30 -2.69 -1.86 -9.99
N ASP A 31 -2.79 -3.09 -9.45
CA ASP A 31 -3.99 -3.58 -8.77
C ASP A 31 -4.20 -2.90 -7.41
N CYS A 32 -3.12 -2.48 -6.73
CA CYS A 32 -3.19 -1.76 -5.46
C CYS A 32 -3.73 -0.33 -5.65
N GLU A 33 -3.17 0.44 -6.60
CA GLU A 33 -3.55 1.85 -6.82
C GLU A 33 -5.02 2.01 -7.25
N ILE A 34 -5.59 0.96 -7.86
CA ILE A 34 -7.02 0.91 -8.20
C ILE A 34 -7.84 0.24 -7.09
N GLY A 35 -7.26 -0.76 -6.43
CA GLY A 35 -7.89 -1.50 -5.35
C GLY A 35 -8.26 -0.59 -4.17
N GLY A 36 -7.33 0.26 -3.72
CA GLY A 36 -7.47 1.19 -2.60
C GLY A 36 -8.68 2.13 -2.74
N PRO A 37 -8.73 3.00 -3.76
CA PRO A 37 -9.86 3.88 -3.99
C PRO A 37 -11.22 3.17 -4.10
N ASN A 38 -11.24 1.97 -4.68
CA ASN A 38 -12.47 1.18 -4.82
C ASN A 38 -13.08 0.72 -3.49
N LEU A 39 -12.32 0.71 -2.38
CA LEU A 39 -12.87 0.40 -1.07
C LEU A 39 -13.73 1.52 -0.52
N TYR A 40 -13.34 2.78 -0.73
CA TYR A 40 -13.91 3.91 0.00
C TYR A 40 -14.67 4.90 -0.87
N ILE A 41 -14.35 5.07 -2.16
CA ILE A 41 -14.82 6.23 -2.94
C ILE A 41 -16.35 6.31 -3.01
N ARG A 42 -17.04 5.16 -3.12
CA ARG A 42 -18.51 5.12 -3.21
C ARG A 42 -19.17 5.62 -1.93
N ASP A 43 -18.63 5.25 -0.77
CA ASP A 43 -19.26 5.48 0.53
C ASP A 43 -18.68 6.73 1.22
N MET A 44 -17.37 6.96 1.15
CA MET A 44 -16.69 8.07 1.83
C MET A 44 -16.78 9.39 1.09
N LEU A 45 -16.65 9.41 -0.24
CA LEU A 45 -16.67 10.67 -1.00
C LEU A 45 -17.96 11.48 -0.73
N PRO A 46 -19.19 10.92 -0.81
CA PRO A 46 -20.39 11.69 -0.53
C PRO A 46 -20.64 11.94 0.97
N ASN A 47 -20.12 11.09 1.86
CA ASN A 47 -20.46 11.08 3.28
C ASN A 47 -19.34 11.56 4.22
N ALA A 48 -18.24 12.09 3.69
CA ALA A 48 -17.15 12.59 4.51
C ALA A 48 -17.65 13.67 5.51
N PRO A 49 -17.12 13.73 6.75
CA PRO A 49 -17.71 14.54 7.82
C PRO A 49 -17.76 16.04 7.53
N THR A 50 -16.76 16.56 6.83
CA THR A 50 -16.67 17.97 6.43
C THR A 50 -16.39 18.13 4.94
N LYS A 51 -16.54 19.35 4.42
CA LYS A 51 -16.17 19.67 3.04
C LYS A 51 -14.66 19.61 2.79
N LEU A 52 -13.87 19.86 3.82
CA LEU A 52 -12.42 19.65 3.75
C LEU A 52 -12.10 18.16 3.63
N ASP A 53 -12.74 17.31 4.44
CA ASP A 53 -12.58 15.86 4.37
C ASP A 53 -13.01 15.30 3.00
N GLN A 54 -14.15 15.78 2.48
CA GLN A 54 -14.65 15.42 1.15
C GLN A 54 -13.64 15.78 0.05
N LEU A 55 -13.01 16.96 0.16
CA LEU A 55 -11.95 17.37 -0.77
C LEU A 55 -10.72 16.46 -0.66
N ILE A 56 -10.34 16.06 0.55
CA ILE A 56 -9.20 15.17 0.77
C ILE A 56 -9.48 13.79 0.18
N VAL A 57 -10.65 13.20 0.42
CA VAL A 57 -11.06 11.93 -0.20
C VAL A 57 -10.98 11.99 -1.72
N ALA A 58 -11.47 13.08 -2.32
CA ALA A 58 -11.41 13.27 -3.77
C ALA A 58 -9.97 13.39 -4.27
N ARG A 59 -9.12 14.10 -3.54
CA ARG A 59 -7.71 14.31 -3.89
C ARG A 59 -6.91 13.01 -3.81
N THR A 60 -7.01 12.28 -2.69
CA THR A 60 -6.37 10.97 -2.52
C THR A 60 -6.78 10.03 -3.65
N ALA A 61 -8.08 9.92 -3.94
CA ALA A 61 -8.54 9.08 -5.06
C ALA A 61 -7.98 9.52 -6.43
N ALA A 62 -7.83 10.83 -6.68
CA ALA A 62 -7.26 11.32 -7.93
C ALA A 62 -5.76 11.03 -8.04
N GLU A 63 -5.01 11.16 -6.94
CA GLU A 63 -3.58 10.86 -6.86
C GLU A 63 -3.33 9.35 -7.09
N GLU A 64 -4.10 8.48 -6.44
CA GLU A 64 -4.07 7.02 -6.65
C GLU A 64 -4.37 6.61 -8.10
N LEU A 65 -5.34 7.26 -8.75
CA LEU A 65 -5.62 7.04 -10.17
C LEU A 65 -4.44 7.49 -11.06
N ASP A 66 -3.71 8.53 -10.68
CA ASP A 66 -2.51 8.95 -11.39
C ASP A 66 -1.33 8.00 -11.16
N HIS A 67 -1.20 7.42 -9.95
CA HIS A 67 -0.24 6.36 -9.65
C HIS A 67 -0.49 5.13 -10.51
N TYR A 68 -1.75 4.70 -10.62
CA TYR A 68 -2.13 3.65 -11.57
C TYR A 68 -1.71 4.02 -13.00
N ARG A 69 -2.02 5.23 -13.46
CA ARG A 69 -1.66 5.68 -14.82
C ARG A 69 -0.16 5.62 -15.06
N LYS A 70 0.66 6.03 -14.09
CA LYS A 70 2.12 5.97 -14.14
C LYS A 70 2.63 4.53 -14.21
N ILE A 71 2.14 3.64 -13.35
CA ILE A 71 2.51 2.20 -13.35
C ILE A 71 2.05 1.49 -14.63
N ALA A 72 0.82 1.75 -15.08
CA ALA A 72 0.27 1.17 -16.30
C ALA A 72 1.03 1.63 -17.54
N LYS A 73 1.45 2.90 -17.59
CA LYS A 73 2.37 3.39 -18.63
C LYS A 73 3.68 2.61 -18.61
N LEU A 74 4.30 2.46 -17.44
CA LEU A 74 5.57 1.75 -17.31
C LEU A 74 5.44 0.28 -17.76
N ALA A 75 4.37 -0.39 -17.37
CA ALA A 75 4.05 -1.75 -17.81
C ALA A 75 3.85 -1.82 -19.34
N GLY A 76 3.10 -0.87 -19.90
CA GLY A 76 2.84 -0.78 -21.34
C GLY A 76 4.12 -0.55 -22.16
N ASP A 77 5.04 0.28 -21.67
CA ASP A 77 6.35 0.50 -22.30
C ASP A 77 7.16 -0.82 -22.40
N MET A 78 6.92 -1.77 -21.49
CA MET A 78 7.51 -3.14 -21.49
C MET A 78 6.67 -4.18 -22.26
N GLY A 79 5.60 -3.76 -22.93
CA GLY A 79 4.67 -4.67 -23.59
C GLY A 79 3.83 -5.53 -22.62
N VAL A 80 3.63 -5.07 -21.39
CA VAL A 80 2.79 -5.73 -20.38
C VAL A 80 1.45 -5.03 -20.29
N ASP A 81 0.37 -5.77 -20.50
CA ASP A 81 -0.99 -5.28 -20.26
C ASP A 81 -1.38 -5.50 -18.79
N VAL A 82 -1.71 -4.40 -18.10
CA VAL A 82 -2.29 -4.40 -16.74
C VAL A 82 -3.72 -3.86 -16.69
N SER A 83 -4.30 -3.49 -17.84
CA SER A 83 -5.63 -2.85 -17.90
C SER A 83 -6.77 -3.72 -17.37
N TYR A 84 -6.57 -5.04 -17.32
CA TYR A 84 -7.52 -5.98 -16.75
C TYR A 84 -7.83 -5.71 -15.25
N VAL A 85 -6.97 -5.00 -14.52
CA VAL A 85 -7.21 -4.67 -13.10
C VAL A 85 -8.33 -3.62 -12.93
N LEU A 86 -8.66 -2.87 -13.98
CA LEU A 86 -9.71 -1.85 -13.96
C LEU A 86 -11.12 -2.44 -13.86
N SER A 87 -11.35 -3.61 -14.45
CA SER A 87 -12.64 -4.29 -14.49
C SER A 87 -12.72 -5.48 -13.53
N ARG A 88 -11.63 -5.77 -12.82
CA ARG A 88 -11.54 -6.88 -11.87
C ARG A 88 -12.42 -6.63 -10.64
N SER A 89 -13.09 -7.68 -10.16
CA SER A 89 -13.88 -7.58 -8.93
C SER A 89 -12.97 -7.39 -7.71
N ASN A 90 -13.47 -6.73 -6.66
CA ASN A 90 -12.70 -6.61 -5.41
C ASN A 90 -12.31 -7.98 -4.84
N GLN A 91 -13.09 -9.05 -5.05
CA GLN A 91 -12.76 -10.39 -4.54
C GLN A 91 -11.55 -11.03 -5.23
N ASP A 92 -11.24 -10.61 -6.46
CA ASP A 92 -10.15 -11.16 -7.27
C ASP A 92 -8.84 -10.37 -7.12
N ARG A 93 -8.82 -9.32 -6.28
CA ARG A 93 -7.63 -8.50 -6.02
C ARG A 93 -6.49 -9.37 -5.48
N TYR A 94 -5.25 -9.04 -5.88
CA TYR A 94 -4.05 -9.78 -5.46
C TYR A 94 -3.83 -9.69 -3.96
N VAL A 95 -4.15 -8.54 -3.36
CA VAL A 95 -3.95 -8.25 -1.95
C VAL A 95 -5.28 -8.34 -1.22
N GLU A 96 -5.35 -9.18 -0.18
CA GLU A 96 -6.60 -9.48 0.52
C GLU A 96 -7.20 -8.28 1.27
N ALA A 97 -6.35 -7.33 1.69
CA ALA A 97 -6.80 -6.10 2.32
C ALA A 97 -7.75 -5.30 1.42
N PHE A 98 -7.63 -5.42 0.10
CA PHE A 98 -8.45 -4.70 -0.87
C PHE A 98 -9.71 -5.43 -1.33
N ARG A 99 -10.04 -6.57 -0.70
CA ARG A 99 -11.27 -7.35 -1.00
C ARG A 99 -12.50 -6.86 -0.24
N GLY A 100 -12.32 -5.92 0.69
CA GLY A 100 -13.37 -5.39 1.56
C GLY A 100 -14.10 -4.17 1.00
N LYS A 101 -14.71 -3.42 1.92
CA LYS A 101 -15.31 -2.10 1.72
C LYS A 101 -14.98 -1.23 2.94
N ILE A 102 -14.90 0.09 2.72
CA ILE A 102 -14.77 1.10 3.77
C ILE A 102 -16.07 1.89 3.78
N GLN A 103 -16.81 1.79 4.89
CA GLN A 103 -18.17 2.38 5.01
C GLN A 103 -18.29 3.37 6.17
N THR A 104 -17.25 3.49 6.99
CA THR A 104 -17.20 4.42 8.12
C THR A 104 -16.01 5.36 7.97
N TRP A 105 -16.11 6.54 8.59
CA TRP A 105 -15.01 7.50 8.61
C TRP A 105 -13.82 6.97 9.40
N GLU A 106 -14.09 6.24 10.47
CA GLU A 106 -13.09 5.57 11.29
C GLU A 106 -12.28 4.57 10.47
N ASP A 107 -12.93 3.75 9.64
CA ASP A 107 -12.24 2.84 8.71
C ASP A 107 -11.38 3.59 7.71
N TYR A 108 -11.87 4.70 7.13
CA TYR A 108 -11.10 5.49 6.16
C TYR A 108 -9.84 6.11 6.78
N ALA A 109 -9.99 6.71 7.97
CA ALA A 109 -8.86 7.31 8.69
C ALA A 109 -7.82 6.25 9.10
N VAL A 110 -8.26 5.10 9.62
CA VAL A 110 -7.37 4.01 10.00
C VAL A 110 -6.73 3.39 8.75
N PHE A 111 -7.46 3.26 7.64
CA PHE A 111 -6.90 2.80 6.38
C PHE A 111 -5.75 3.69 5.92
N GLY A 112 -5.90 5.03 5.95
CA GLY A 112 -4.77 5.92 5.66
C GLY A 112 -3.61 5.79 6.65
N ALA A 113 -3.93 5.74 7.95
CA ALA A 113 -2.90 5.67 8.99
C ALA A 113 -2.06 4.38 8.94
N LEU A 114 -2.69 3.25 8.60
CA LEU A 114 -2.11 1.91 8.65
C LEU A 114 -1.83 1.32 7.27
N ILE A 115 -2.78 1.34 6.34
CA ILE A 115 -2.72 0.62 5.06
C ILE A 115 -1.97 1.41 3.99
N ASP A 116 -2.22 2.71 3.84
CA ASP A 116 -1.42 3.56 2.94
C ASP A 116 0.05 3.60 3.43
N ARG A 117 0.26 3.51 4.75
CA ARG A 117 1.60 3.34 5.32
C ARG A 117 2.26 2.04 4.87
N VAL A 118 1.51 0.94 4.69
CA VAL A 118 2.05 -0.27 4.05
C VAL A 118 2.43 0.02 2.60
N GLY A 119 1.60 0.76 1.86
CA GLY A 119 1.90 1.23 0.50
C GLY A 119 3.27 1.93 0.43
N ARG A 120 3.49 2.95 1.28
CA ARG A 120 4.80 3.61 1.44
C ARG A 120 5.93 2.60 1.68
N PHE A 121 5.77 1.68 2.64
CA PHE A 121 6.78 0.65 2.92
C PHE A 121 7.06 -0.26 1.72
N GLN A 122 6.04 -0.58 0.92
CA GLN A 122 6.16 -1.41 -0.28
C GLN A 122 6.85 -0.66 -1.41
N LEU A 123 6.53 0.61 -1.66
CA LEU A 123 7.21 1.44 -2.66
C LEU A 123 8.69 1.64 -2.32
N GLU A 124 8.98 1.89 -1.04
CA GLU A 124 10.34 1.94 -0.52
C GLU A 124 11.17 0.70 -0.83
N GLU A 125 10.53 -0.47 -0.99
CA GLU A 125 11.24 -1.70 -1.31
C GLU A 125 11.94 -1.66 -2.68
N PHE A 126 11.40 -0.84 -3.60
CA PHE A 126 11.84 -0.73 -4.98
C PHE A 126 12.77 0.47 -5.23
N ILE A 127 13.03 1.30 -4.21
CA ILE A 127 14.02 2.38 -4.28
C ILE A 127 15.38 1.79 -4.61
N GLY A 128 16.03 2.36 -5.63
CA GLY A 128 17.33 1.91 -6.11
C GLY A 128 17.33 0.51 -6.72
N CYS A 129 16.17 -0.05 -7.10
CA CYS A 129 16.10 -1.38 -7.70
C CYS A 129 16.89 -1.46 -9.02
N THR A 130 17.09 -2.68 -9.52
CA THR A 130 17.86 -2.94 -10.74
C THR A 130 17.15 -2.50 -12.00
N TYR A 131 15.82 -2.39 -12.01
CA TYR A 131 15.07 -1.85 -13.14
C TYR A 131 14.92 -0.34 -13.00
N LEU A 132 15.78 0.41 -13.71
CA LEU A 132 15.88 1.86 -13.57
C LEU A 132 14.57 2.62 -13.85
N PRO A 133 13.72 2.21 -14.82
CA PRO A 133 12.42 2.86 -15.00
C PRO A 133 11.49 2.77 -13.79
N LEU A 134 11.47 1.63 -13.06
CA LEU A 134 10.69 1.51 -11.82
C LEU A 134 11.33 2.31 -10.69
N ALA A 135 12.66 2.23 -10.53
CA ALA A 135 13.38 3.00 -9.51
C ALA A 135 13.07 4.50 -9.64
N ARG A 136 13.19 5.07 -10.85
CA ARG A 136 12.86 6.48 -11.11
C ARG A 136 11.42 6.85 -10.80
N LEU A 137 10.48 5.92 -11.01
CA LEU A 137 9.07 6.17 -10.73
C LEU A 137 8.80 6.22 -9.22
N VAL A 138 9.32 5.26 -8.44
CA VAL A 138 9.11 5.24 -6.98
C VAL A 138 9.96 6.28 -6.24
N GLU A 139 11.00 6.81 -6.89
CA GLU A 139 11.85 7.91 -6.40
C GLU A 139 11.32 9.29 -6.82
N ASP A 140 10.19 9.35 -7.56
CA ASP A 140 9.59 10.61 -7.97
C ASP A 140 9.15 11.41 -6.73
N PRO A 141 9.64 12.65 -6.54
CA PRO A 141 9.33 13.45 -5.35
C PRO A 141 7.84 13.78 -5.20
N ASP A 142 7.09 13.87 -6.29
CA ASP A 142 5.66 14.13 -6.22
C ASP A 142 4.91 12.87 -5.75
N MET A 143 5.30 11.68 -6.24
CA MET A 143 4.71 10.41 -5.78
C MET A 143 4.99 10.17 -4.30
N ILE A 144 6.22 10.38 -3.84
CA ILE A 144 6.59 10.25 -2.42
C ILE A 144 5.77 11.22 -1.56
N ARG A 145 5.66 12.48 -1.97
CA ARG A 145 4.90 13.50 -1.23
C ARG A 145 3.40 13.18 -1.18
N GLU A 146 2.84 12.63 -2.26
CA GLU A 146 1.44 12.20 -2.33
C GLU A 146 1.18 11.07 -1.32
N GLU A 147 1.99 10.00 -1.36
CA GLU A 147 1.91 8.85 -0.44
C GLU A 147 2.09 9.25 1.03
N GLU A 148 3.07 10.11 1.33
CA GLU A 148 3.24 10.67 2.69
C GLU A 148 2.02 11.47 3.12
N GLY A 149 1.43 12.24 2.20
CA GLY A 149 0.22 13.02 2.44
C GLY A 149 -1.00 12.17 2.80
N HIS A 150 -1.15 10.99 2.17
CA HIS A 150 -2.23 10.05 2.48
C HIS A 150 -2.10 9.49 3.89
N VAL A 151 -0.87 9.07 4.24
CA VAL A 151 -0.54 8.58 5.57
C VAL A 151 -0.77 9.65 6.64
N ASP A 152 -0.27 10.86 6.42
CA ASP A 152 -0.40 11.98 7.35
C ASP A 152 -1.85 12.37 7.59
N PHE A 153 -2.65 12.39 6.52
CA PHE A 153 -4.09 12.61 6.65
C PHE A 153 -4.75 11.57 7.56
N GLY A 154 -4.50 10.28 7.31
CA GLY A 154 -5.06 9.20 8.14
C GLY A 154 -4.63 9.30 9.59
N VAL A 155 -3.35 9.61 9.84
CA VAL A 155 -2.82 9.83 11.20
C VAL A 155 -3.50 11.00 11.90
N ASN A 156 -3.70 12.12 11.21
CA ASN A 156 -4.36 13.30 11.78
C ASN A 156 -5.81 13.00 12.13
N ALA A 157 -6.57 12.41 11.21
CA ALA A 157 -7.97 12.03 11.46
C ALA A 157 -8.10 11.02 12.62
N LEU A 158 -7.20 10.01 12.67
CA LEU A 158 -7.16 9.05 13.77
C LEU A 158 -6.82 9.73 15.11
N SER A 159 -5.88 10.68 15.10
CA SER A 159 -5.48 11.44 16.29
C SER A 159 -6.61 12.27 16.85
N GLU A 160 -7.38 12.95 16.00
CA GLU A 160 -8.54 13.73 16.40
C GLU A 160 -9.62 12.87 17.07
N MET A 161 -9.92 11.71 16.49
CA MET A 161 -10.90 10.76 17.04
C MET A 161 -10.43 10.18 18.38
N ALA A 162 -9.15 9.85 18.50
CA ALA A 162 -8.55 9.39 19.74
C ALA A 162 -8.57 10.47 20.84
N ALA A 163 -8.26 11.73 20.48
CA ALA A 163 -8.25 12.86 21.40
C ALA A 163 -9.65 13.25 21.88
N LYS A 164 -10.67 13.12 21.02
CA LYS A 164 -12.07 13.37 21.38
C LYS A 164 -12.60 12.43 22.47
N GLY A 165 -12.05 11.21 22.55
CA GLY A 165 -12.41 10.24 23.58
C GLY A 165 -13.83 9.67 23.42
N GLY A 166 -14.28 8.95 24.45
CA GLY A 166 -15.60 8.30 24.49
C GLY A 166 -15.87 7.41 23.27
N GLU A 167 -17.10 7.47 22.76
CA GLU A 167 -17.54 6.66 21.62
C GLU A 167 -16.67 6.88 20.37
N SER A 168 -16.15 8.10 20.14
CA SER A 168 -15.30 8.40 18.97
C SER A 168 -14.01 7.59 19.01
N LYS A 169 -13.39 7.48 20.19
CA LYS A 169 -12.17 6.70 20.39
C LYS A 169 -12.44 5.20 20.32
N GLU A 170 -13.59 4.76 20.85
CA GLU A 170 -14.00 3.35 20.79
C GLU A 170 -14.22 2.88 19.35
N ARG A 171 -14.91 3.68 18.50
CA ARG A 171 -15.09 3.33 17.09
C ARG A 171 -13.77 3.34 16.32
N ALA A 172 -12.88 4.30 16.61
CA ALA A 172 -11.53 4.30 16.04
C ALA A 172 -10.72 3.07 16.46
N GLN A 173 -10.80 2.64 17.72
CA GLN A 173 -10.18 1.42 18.21
C GLN A 173 -10.70 0.18 17.47
N ASN A 174 -12.02 0.07 17.25
CA ASN A 174 -12.60 -1.05 16.51
C ASN A 174 -12.07 -1.13 15.07
N ALA A 175 -11.89 0.02 14.41
CA ALA A 175 -11.28 0.07 13.08
C ALA A 175 -9.79 -0.34 13.13
N VAL A 176 -9.03 0.12 14.14
CA VAL A 176 -7.64 -0.31 14.35
C VAL A 176 -7.54 -1.83 14.54
N ASP A 177 -8.40 -2.42 15.38
CA ASP A 177 -8.41 -3.87 15.63
C ASP A 177 -8.62 -4.67 14.34
N TYR A 178 -9.43 -4.16 13.40
CA TYR A 178 -9.68 -4.78 12.11
C TYR A 178 -8.53 -4.62 11.11
N TRP A 179 -7.98 -3.41 10.97
CA TRP A 179 -6.97 -3.11 9.95
C TRP A 179 -5.54 -3.51 10.35
N TYR A 180 -5.23 -3.56 11.65
CA TYR A 180 -3.88 -3.84 12.15
C TYR A 180 -3.32 -5.16 11.60
N VAL A 181 -4.05 -6.26 11.74
CA VAL A 181 -3.57 -7.58 11.29
C VAL A 181 -3.54 -7.69 9.76
N LYS A 182 -4.43 -6.97 9.06
CA LYS A 182 -4.42 -6.89 7.59
C LYS A 182 -3.18 -6.16 7.07
N GLY A 183 -2.83 -5.04 7.69
CA GLY A 183 -1.60 -4.31 7.37
C GLY A 183 -0.36 -5.20 7.55
N LEU A 184 -0.31 -6.00 8.62
CA LEU A 184 0.78 -6.95 8.81
C LEU A 184 0.79 -8.08 7.76
N ASP A 185 -0.37 -8.59 7.36
CA ASP A 185 -0.50 -9.64 6.34
C ASP A 185 -0.14 -9.18 4.93
N MET A 186 -0.27 -7.88 4.62
CA MET A 186 0.12 -7.32 3.32
C MET A 186 1.61 -7.46 3.01
N PHE A 187 2.48 -7.64 4.01
CA PHE A 187 3.89 -7.97 3.79
C PHE A 187 4.12 -9.42 3.36
N GLY A 188 3.13 -10.30 3.52
CA GLY A 188 3.19 -11.71 3.16
C GLY A 188 4.03 -12.58 4.11
N ASN A 189 4.26 -13.82 3.69
CA ASN A 189 4.95 -14.84 4.50
C ASN A 189 6.45 -14.53 4.65
N SER A 190 7.00 -14.77 5.85
CA SER A 190 8.41 -14.56 6.18
C SER A 190 9.37 -15.47 5.39
N LYS A 191 8.92 -16.67 5.00
CA LYS A 191 9.69 -17.68 4.25
C LYS A 191 9.31 -17.70 2.76
N SER A 192 8.87 -16.57 2.22
CA SER A 192 8.47 -16.46 0.81
C SER A 192 9.67 -16.64 -0.13
N TYR A 193 9.71 -17.76 -0.85
CA TYR A 193 10.69 -17.99 -1.93
C TYR A 193 10.68 -16.85 -2.95
N ARG A 194 9.50 -16.32 -3.30
CA ARG A 194 9.41 -15.19 -4.23
C ARG A 194 10.06 -13.91 -3.68
N SER A 195 9.93 -13.65 -2.38
CA SER A 195 10.63 -12.51 -1.74
C SER A 195 12.14 -12.69 -1.84
N GLU A 196 12.64 -13.90 -1.63
CA GLU A 196 14.06 -14.22 -1.80
C GLU A 196 14.51 -13.98 -3.25
N ARG A 197 13.70 -14.40 -4.23
CA ARG A 197 14.02 -14.17 -5.65
C ARG A 197 13.98 -12.68 -6.03
N TYR A 198 13.03 -11.89 -5.53
CA TYR A 198 13.03 -10.44 -5.75
C TYR A 198 14.30 -9.78 -5.20
N MET A 199 14.76 -10.20 -4.02
CA MET A 199 16.02 -9.71 -3.46
C MET A 199 17.24 -10.19 -4.26
N HIS A 200 17.25 -11.46 -4.68
CA HIS A 200 18.32 -12.00 -5.50
C HIS A 200 18.53 -11.18 -6.77
N TRP A 201 17.42 -10.77 -7.41
CA TRP A 201 17.41 -9.96 -8.62
C TRP A 201 17.59 -8.46 -8.39
N GLY A 202 17.75 -8.00 -7.14
CA GLY A 202 17.89 -6.57 -6.81
C GLY A 202 16.63 -5.75 -7.09
N LEU A 203 15.46 -6.41 -7.17
CA LEU A 203 14.16 -5.75 -7.30
C LEU A 203 13.63 -5.25 -5.95
N LYS A 204 13.90 -5.97 -4.86
CA LYS A 204 13.41 -5.67 -3.50
C LYS A 204 14.57 -5.57 -2.52
N ARG A 205 14.60 -4.54 -1.66
CA ARG A 205 15.73 -4.30 -0.72
C ARG A 205 15.68 -5.11 0.57
N ARG A 206 14.51 -5.34 1.18
CA ARG A 206 14.38 -6.01 2.49
C ARG A 206 13.59 -7.33 2.39
N PRO A 207 13.86 -8.34 3.25
CA PRO A 207 12.95 -9.46 3.44
C PRO A 207 11.59 -9.00 4.00
N ASN A 208 10.51 -9.71 3.64
CA ASN A 208 9.16 -9.45 4.15
C ASN A 208 9.10 -9.28 5.68
N ALA A 209 9.77 -10.17 6.41
CA ALA A 209 9.77 -10.14 7.88
C ALA A 209 10.40 -8.87 8.47
N VAL A 210 11.46 -8.35 7.82
CA VAL A 210 12.17 -7.14 8.27
C VAL A 210 11.31 -5.91 8.04
N ALA A 211 10.75 -5.76 6.82
CA ALA A 211 9.87 -4.64 6.50
C ALA A 211 8.62 -4.63 7.40
N ARG A 212 8.02 -5.79 7.65
CA ARG A 212 6.87 -5.93 8.55
C ARG A 212 7.20 -5.59 10.00
N ALA A 213 8.38 -5.97 10.48
CA ALA A 213 8.80 -5.65 11.85
C ALA A 213 8.98 -4.14 12.03
N GLN A 214 9.62 -3.46 11.08
CA GLN A 214 9.80 -2.01 11.08
C GLN A 214 8.46 -1.27 10.99
N TYR A 215 7.57 -1.71 10.10
CA TYR A 215 6.20 -1.18 10.02
C TYR A 215 5.44 -1.35 11.34
N LYS A 216 5.52 -2.53 11.95
CA LYS A 216 4.85 -2.81 13.23
C LYS A 216 5.36 -1.88 14.33
N GLU A 217 6.66 -1.67 14.41
CA GLU A 217 7.28 -0.76 15.38
C GLU A 217 6.77 0.68 15.22
N GLU A 218 6.67 1.18 13.98
CA GLU A 218 6.08 2.50 13.71
C GLU A 218 4.62 2.60 14.14
N ILE A 219 3.80 1.61 13.80
CA ILE A 219 2.36 1.61 14.15
C ILE A 219 2.17 1.46 15.66
N ASP A 220 2.88 0.57 16.32
CA ASP A 220 2.76 0.38 17.77
C ASP A 220 3.14 1.66 18.53
N THR A 221 4.17 2.36 18.07
CA THR A 221 4.59 3.66 18.60
C THR A 221 3.49 4.71 18.41
N LEU A 222 2.91 4.78 17.21
CA LEU A 222 1.79 5.66 16.91
C LEU A 222 0.58 5.37 17.81
N LEU A 223 0.11 4.13 17.86
CA LEU A 223 -1.06 3.73 18.65
C LEU A 223 -0.87 4.05 20.14
N THR A 224 0.32 3.77 20.68
CA THR A 224 0.67 4.12 22.06
C THR A 224 0.58 5.63 22.29
N LYS A 225 1.14 6.45 21.39
CA LYS A 225 1.08 7.92 21.47
C LYS A 225 -0.36 8.45 21.44
N LEU A 226 -1.25 7.80 20.70
CA LEU A 226 -2.67 8.16 20.64
C LEU A 226 -3.49 7.59 21.81
N GLY A 227 -2.86 6.81 22.70
CA GLY A 227 -3.52 6.13 23.81
C GLY A 227 -4.52 5.07 23.34
N LEU A 228 -4.32 4.50 22.15
CA LEU A 228 -5.05 3.35 21.63
C LEU A 228 -4.37 2.06 22.09
N THR A 229 -5.12 0.97 22.16
CA THR A 229 -4.60 -0.35 22.51
C THR A 229 -3.97 -0.97 21.28
N ILE A 230 -2.80 -1.58 21.44
CA ILE A 230 -2.13 -2.34 20.38
C ILE A 230 -2.85 -3.70 20.26
N PRO A 231 -3.42 -4.05 19.09
CA PRO A 231 -4.07 -5.34 18.90
C PRO A 231 -3.08 -6.52 18.98
N ASP A 232 -3.57 -7.72 19.30
CA ASP A 232 -2.74 -8.93 19.25
C ASP A 232 -2.27 -9.18 17.80
N PRO A 233 -0.95 -9.13 17.53
CA PRO A 233 -0.42 -9.23 16.18
C PRO A 233 -0.56 -10.61 15.52
N ASN A 234 -0.98 -11.63 16.28
CA ASN A 234 -1.17 -13.01 15.79
C ASN A 234 -2.64 -13.38 15.59
N LYS A 235 -3.58 -12.61 16.15
CA LYS A 235 -5.00 -12.96 16.12
C LYS A 235 -5.60 -12.72 14.73
N GLY A 236 -5.93 -13.80 14.02
CA GLY A 236 -6.57 -13.71 12.70
C GLY A 236 -5.61 -13.40 11.54
N ARG A 237 -4.30 -13.59 11.74
CA ARG A 237 -3.28 -13.48 10.69
C ARG A 237 -3.38 -14.64 9.69
N LEU A 238 -3.16 -14.32 8.42
CA LEU A 238 -3.05 -15.28 7.32
C LEU A 238 -1.60 -15.69 7.06
N TYR A 239 -0.67 -14.77 7.30
CA TYR A 239 0.74 -14.96 7.01
C TYR A 239 1.57 -14.67 8.26
N THR A 240 2.49 -15.58 8.57
CA THR A 240 3.51 -15.40 9.63
C THR A 240 4.90 -15.21 9.03
#